data_AF-A0A5C7ZHZ2-F1
#
_entry.id   AF-A0A5C7ZHZ2-F1
#
_cell.length_a   1.000
_cell.length_b   1.000
_cell.length_c   1.000
_cell.angle_alpha   90.00
_cell.angle_beta   90.00
_cell.angle_gamma   90.00
#
_symmetry.space_group_name_H-M   'P 1'
#
loop_
_entity.id
_entity.type
_entity.pdbx_description
1 polymer ?
#
loop_
_entity_poly.entity_id
_entity_poly.type
_entity_poly.pdbx_seq_one_letter_code
_entity_poly.pdbx_strand_id
1 'polypeptide(L)'
;ALVSSYTGIPVRCDVCMTGEITLRGEVLAIGGLKEKLLAAVRGGLKTALIPEENVKDLTEIPDNIKNKIEIVPVKWIDNVLERALERMPEALPEQAESSTSVQAATDTAAGTTLIKH
;
A
#
# COMPACT_ATOMS: atom_id res chain seq x y z
N ALA A 1 -1.38 10.38 -0.94
CA ALA A 1 -2.45 11.41 -0.97
C ALA A 1 -3.83 10.76 -1.01
N LEU A 2 -4.16 9.98 -2.05
CA LEU A 2 -5.49 9.36 -2.20
C LEU A 2 -5.97 8.62 -0.95
N VAL A 3 -5.18 7.67 -0.44
CA VAL A 3 -5.52 6.88 0.76
C VAL A 3 -5.78 7.77 1.98
N SER A 4 -4.94 8.77 2.21
CA SER A 4 -5.12 9.75 3.28
C SER A 4 -6.44 10.52 3.14
N SER A 5 -6.76 10.99 1.94
CA SER A 5 -8.02 11.71 1.68
C SER A 5 -9.26 10.86 1.92
N TYR A 6 -9.23 9.56 1.60
CA TYR A 6 -10.36 8.66 1.84
C TYR A 6 -10.47 8.19 3.29
N THR A 7 -9.36 8.02 3.99
CA THR A 7 -9.32 7.48 5.36
C THR A 7 -9.33 8.55 6.43
N GLY A 8 -9.08 9.81 6.06
CA GLY A 8 -8.89 10.92 7.00
C GLY A 8 -7.60 10.83 7.81
N ILE A 9 -6.68 9.93 7.46
CA ILE A 9 -5.42 9.75 8.17
C ILE A 9 -4.36 10.69 7.57
N PRO A 10 -3.73 11.58 8.35
CA PRO A 10 -2.71 12.49 7.82
C PRO A 10 -1.47 11.76 7.28
N VAL A 11 -0.84 12.39 6.28
CA VAL A 11 0.47 11.99 5.75
C VAL A 11 1.55 12.75 6.50
N ARG A 12 2.62 12.06 6.88
CA ARG A 12 3.82 12.62 7.49
C ARG A 12 4.54 13.57 6.52
N CYS A 13 4.65 14.84 6.91
CA CYS A 13 5.29 15.88 6.11
C CYS A 13 6.82 15.78 6.06
N ASP A 14 7.45 14.97 6.92
CA ASP A 14 8.90 14.77 6.98
C ASP A 14 9.40 13.63 6.07
N VAL A 15 8.50 12.96 5.36
CA VAL A 15 8.77 11.79 4.50
C VAL A 15 8.64 12.15 3.02
N CYS A 16 9.71 11.92 2.26
CA CYS A 16 9.72 11.89 0.81
C CYS A 16 9.42 10.48 0.30
N MET A 17 8.73 10.35 -0.84
CA MET A 17 8.47 9.06 -1.47
C MET A 17 8.68 9.18 -2.98
N THR A 18 9.36 8.20 -3.57
CA THR A 18 9.56 8.12 -5.02
C THR A 18 9.30 6.70 -5.51
N GLY A 19 8.70 6.55 -6.68
CA GLY A 19 8.38 5.24 -7.25
C GLY A 19 7.20 5.33 -8.19
N GLU A 20 7.13 4.43 -9.15
CA GLU A 20 5.90 4.14 -9.89
C GLU A 20 5.18 2.97 -9.20
N ILE A 21 3.85 2.91 -9.30
CA ILE A 21 3.04 1.86 -8.66
C ILE A 21 2.25 1.07 -9.70
N THR A 22 2.32 -0.26 -9.61
CA THR A 22 1.47 -1.14 -10.42
C THR A 22 0.08 -1.29 -9.79
N LEU A 23 -0.90 -1.76 -10.58
CA LEU A 23 -2.22 -2.10 -10.04
C LEU A 23 -2.18 -3.23 -8.99
N ARG A 24 -1.10 -4.00 -8.95
CA ARG A 24 -0.87 -5.05 -7.95
C ARG A 24 -0.21 -4.51 -6.67
N GLY A 25 0.13 -3.23 -6.62
CA GLY A 25 0.76 -2.60 -5.46
C GLY A 25 2.28 -2.72 -5.39
N GLU A 26 2.93 -3.21 -6.45
CA GLU A 26 4.40 -3.24 -6.54
C GLU A 26 4.95 -1.85 -6.86
N VAL A 27 6.02 -1.45 -6.18
CA VAL A 27 6.73 -0.18 -6.35
C VAL A 27 7.92 -0.41 -7.29
N LEU A 28 7.88 0.25 -8.44
CA LEU A 28 8.86 0.10 -9.52
C LEU A 28 9.92 1.19 -9.49
N ALA A 29 11.07 0.86 -10.10
CA ALA A 29 12.21 1.75 -10.24
C ALA A 29 11.87 3.05 -10.97
N ILE A 30 12.61 4.10 -10.64
CA ILE A 30 12.49 5.42 -11.24
C ILE A 30 13.86 5.95 -11.70
N GLY A 31 13.85 6.77 -12.76
CA GLY A 31 15.02 7.56 -13.14
C GLY A 31 15.20 8.81 -12.28
N GLY A 32 16.41 9.39 -12.32
CA GLY A 32 16.73 10.66 -11.68
C GLY A 32 16.72 10.61 -10.16
N LEU A 33 17.15 9.49 -9.56
CA LEU A 33 17.15 9.30 -8.11
C LEU A 33 18.00 10.34 -7.38
N LYS A 34 19.15 10.69 -7.96
CA LYS A 34 20.10 11.66 -7.39
C LYS A 34 19.48 13.06 -7.25
N GLU A 35 18.83 13.55 -8.30
CA GLU A 35 18.20 14.87 -8.32
C GLU A 35 17.03 14.92 -7.32
N LYS A 36 16.24 13.85 -7.24
CA LYS A 36 15.11 13.72 -6.32
C LYS A 36 15.55 13.71 -4.86
N LEU A 37 16.59 12.95 -4.52
CA LEU A 37 17.13 12.92 -3.15
C LEU A 37 17.81 14.24 -2.76
N LEU A 38 18.49 14.89 -3.70
CA LEU A 38 19.05 16.23 -3.46
C LEU A 38 17.96 17.26 -3.18
N ALA A 39 16.84 17.20 -3.91
CA ALA A 39 15.68 18.04 -3.66
C ALA A 39 15.05 17.76 -2.28
N ALA A 40 14.95 16.49 -1.88
CA ALA A 40 14.44 16.09 -0.56
C ALA A 40 15.30 16.66 0.58
N VAL A 41 16.63 16.54 0.48
CA VAL A 41 17.56 17.12 1.47
C VAL A 41 17.47 18.64 1.50
N ARG A 42 17.35 19.31 0.34
CA ARG A 42 17.14 20.77 0.29
C ARG A 42 15.81 21.20 0.89
N GLY A 43 14.78 20.37 0.77
CA GLY A 43 13.48 20.55 1.40
C GLY A 43 13.46 20.24 2.90
N GLY A 44 14.58 19.79 3.48
CA GLY A 44 14.67 19.45 4.90
C GLY A 44 13.89 18.21 5.30
N LEU A 45 13.61 17.31 4.35
CA LEU A 45 12.95 16.04 4.61
C LEU A 45 13.90 15.08 5.34
N LYS A 46 13.36 14.32 6.30
CA LYS A 46 14.16 13.46 7.18
C LYS A 46 14.32 12.05 6.62
N THR A 47 13.30 11.56 5.95
CA THR A 47 13.24 10.18 5.44
C THR A 47 12.84 10.19 3.97
N ALA A 48 13.46 9.33 3.16
CA ALA A 48 13.12 9.12 1.76
C ALA A 48 12.86 7.64 1.48
N LEU A 49 11.66 7.34 0.99
CA LEU A 49 11.29 6.01 0.52
C LEU A 49 11.65 5.87 -0.95
N ILE A 50 12.47 4.86 -1.27
CA ILE A 50 12.95 4.59 -2.63
C ILE A 50 12.56 3.18 -3.07
N PRO A 51 12.36 2.92 -4.37
CA PRO A 51 12.14 1.56 -4.85
C PRO A 51 13.36 0.67 -4.52
N GLU A 52 13.11 -0.60 -4.15
CA GLU A 52 14.18 -1.54 -3.82
C GLU A 52 15.18 -1.74 -4.98
N GLU A 53 14.70 -1.71 -6.22
CA GLU A 53 15.55 -1.81 -7.41
C GLU A 53 16.55 -0.65 -7.55
N ASN A 54 16.20 0.54 -7.05
CA ASN A 54 17.05 1.74 -7.11
C ASN A 54 18.15 1.75 -6.05
N VAL A 55 18.24 0.75 -5.15
CA VAL A 55 19.31 0.66 -4.15
C VAL A 55 20.70 0.62 -4.80
N LYS A 56 20.81 0.03 -5.99
CA LYS A 56 22.08 -0.03 -6.75
C LYS A 56 22.57 1.35 -7.17
N ASP A 57 21.64 2.26 -7.47
CA ASP A 57 21.92 3.62 -7.93
C ASP A 57 22.38 4.53 -6.79
N LEU A 58 22.21 4.11 -5.53
CA LEU A 58 22.77 4.82 -4.38
C LEU A 58 24.29 4.94 -4.46
N THR A 59 24.98 4.07 -5.20
CA THR A 59 26.43 4.16 -5.42
C THR A 59 26.84 5.47 -6.11
N GLU A 60 25.96 6.07 -6.92
CA GLU A 60 26.20 7.32 -7.64
C GLU A 60 25.94 8.57 -6.80
N ILE A 61 25.37 8.39 -5.60
CA ILE A 61 24.98 9.47 -4.70
C ILE A 61 26.13 9.75 -3.73
N PRO A 62 26.59 11.01 -3.64
CA PRO A 62 27.65 11.36 -2.71
C PRO A 62 27.19 11.25 -1.24
N ASP A 63 28.12 10.85 -0.36
CA ASP A 63 27.82 10.54 1.04
C ASP A 63 27.31 11.75 1.84
N ASN A 64 27.64 12.96 1.40
CA ASN A 64 27.13 14.19 1.97
C ASN A 64 25.60 14.35 1.86
N ILE A 65 24.94 13.62 0.94
CA ILE A 65 23.49 13.54 0.79
C ILE A 65 22.96 12.37 1.61
N LYS A 66 23.55 11.17 1.46
CA LYS A 66 23.15 9.95 2.18
C LYS A 66 23.15 10.14 3.70
N ASN A 67 24.12 10.87 4.24
CA ASN A 67 24.24 11.09 5.67
C ASN A 67 23.25 12.15 6.21
N LYS A 68 22.52 12.86 5.33
CA LYS A 68 21.57 13.92 5.71
C LYS A 68 20.11 13.48 5.70
N ILE A 69 19.81 12.34 5.09
CA ILE A 69 18.45 11.81 4.96
C ILE A 69 18.47 10.30 5.13
N GLU A 70 17.52 9.77 5.91
CA GLU A 70 17.34 8.34 6.05
C GLU A 70 16.75 7.78 4.76
N ILE A 71 17.43 6.84 4.11
CA ILE A 71 16.96 6.21 2.87
C ILE A 71 16.41 4.83 3.21
N VAL A 72 15.14 4.59 2.88
CA VAL A 72 14.44 3.34 3.17
C VAL A 72 13.97 2.70 1.87
N PRO A 73 14.51 1.53 1.48
CA PRO A 73 14.02 0.82 0.31
C PRO A 73 12.66 0.17 0.57
N VAL A 74 11.79 0.22 -0.44
CA VAL A 74 10.43 -0.34 -0.41
C VAL A 74 10.11 -1.08 -1.71
N LYS A 75 9.38 -2.18 -1.59
CA LYS A 75 8.92 -2.98 -2.74
C LYS A 75 7.40 -2.97 -2.96
N TRP A 76 6.66 -2.82 -1.88
CA TRP A 76 5.20 -2.90 -1.87
C TRP A 76 4.61 -1.63 -1.28
N ILE A 77 3.45 -1.23 -1.79
CA ILE A 77 2.72 -0.04 -1.35
C ILE A 77 2.38 -0.07 0.14
N ASP A 78 2.17 -1.26 0.74
CA ASP A 78 1.91 -1.37 2.17
C ASP A 78 3.07 -0.82 3.01
N ASN A 79 4.32 -1.11 2.62
CA ASN A 79 5.52 -0.56 3.26
C ASN A 79 5.58 0.97 3.18
N VAL A 80 5.07 1.53 2.07
CA VAL A 80 4.99 2.97 1.85
C VAL A 80 3.94 3.57 2.77
N LEU A 81 2.73 3.00 2.81
CA LEU A 81 1.64 3.50 3.64
C LEU A 81 1.96 3.42 5.14
N GLU A 82 2.60 2.35 5.59
CA GLU A 82 3.06 2.16 6.98
C GLU A 82 4.00 3.29 7.43
N ARG A 83 4.89 3.74 6.55
CA ARG A 83 5.91 4.75 6.87
C ARG A 83 5.42 6.18 6.63
N ALA A 84 4.50 6.35 5.70
CA ALA A 84 4.03 7.66 5.26
C ALA A 84 2.80 8.17 6.02
N LEU A 85 1.94 7.28 6.52
CA LEU A 85 0.76 7.68 7.30
C LEU A 85 1.09 7.76 8.79
N GLU A 86 0.38 8.59 9.54
CA GLU A 86 0.53 8.67 11.00
C GLU A 86 0.05 7.38 11.72
N ARG A 87 -0.88 6.66 11.11
CA ARG A 87 -1.36 5.34 11.55
C ARG A 87 -1.88 4.54 10.36
N MET A 88 -2.06 3.23 10.53
CA MET A 88 -2.63 2.40 9.47
C MET A 88 -4.16 2.53 9.44
N PRO A 89 -4.80 2.49 8.25
CA PRO A 89 -6.25 2.39 8.16
C PRO A 89 -6.74 1.09 8.78
N GLU A 90 -7.78 1.19 9.59
CA GLU A 90 -8.48 0.05 10.16
C GLU A 90 -9.71 -0.27 9.31
N ALA A 91 -9.99 -1.56 9.12
CA ALA A 91 -11.21 -2.00 8.46
C ALA A 91 -12.43 -1.57 9.29
N LEU A 92 -13.52 -1.20 8.61
CA LEU A 92 -14.79 -0.98 9.28
C LEU A 92 -15.23 -2.28 9.96
N PRO A 93 -15.80 -2.21 11.18
CA PRO A 93 -16.33 -3.39 11.84
C PRO A 93 -17.39 -4.02 10.94
N GLU A 94 -17.26 -5.32 10.71
CA GLU A 94 -18.27 -6.09 9.99
C GLU A 94 -19.57 -5.98 10.77
N GLN A 95 -20.54 -5.26 10.21
CA GLN A 95 -21.87 -5.22 10.78
C GLN A 95 -22.38 -6.65 10.73
N ALA A 96 -22.48 -7.30 11.89
CA ALA A 96 -23.21 -8.55 12.00
C ALA A 96 -24.59 -8.31 11.39
N GLU A 97 -24.84 -8.91 10.23
CA GLU A 97 -26.13 -8.87 9.56
C GLU A 97 -27.17 -9.51 10.49
N SER A 98 -27.79 -8.70 11.34
CA SER A 98 -29.01 -9.07 12.02
C SER A 98 -30.15 -9.04 10.99
N SER A 99 -30.45 -10.22 10.45
CA SER A 99 -31.74 -10.69 9.94
C SER A 99 -32.51 -9.82 8.94
N THR A 100 -32.68 -10.30 7.71
CA THR A 100 -34.01 -10.40 7.09
C THR A 100 -34.06 -11.61 6.14
N SER A 101 -35.02 -12.46 6.42
CA SER A 101 -35.48 -13.66 5.73
C SER A 101 -35.61 -13.54 4.20
N VAL A 102 -35.06 -14.52 3.49
CA VAL A 102 -35.73 -15.10 2.31
C VAL A 102 -35.65 -16.63 2.39
N GLN A 103 -36.69 -17.23 2.94
CA GLN A 103 -37.06 -18.64 2.72
C GLN A 103 -38.07 -18.69 1.58
N ALA A 104 -37.68 -19.28 0.44
CA ALA A 104 -38.50 -19.93 -0.59
C ALA A 104 -37.58 -20.18 -1.81
N ALA A 105 -37.48 -21.33 -2.46
CA ALA A 105 -38.31 -22.53 -2.46
C ALA A 105 -37.42 -23.75 -2.75
N THR A 106 -37.76 -24.87 -2.13
CA THR A 106 -37.27 -26.20 -2.47
C THR A 106 -37.76 -26.58 -3.87
N ASP A 107 -36.84 -26.75 -4.81
CA ASP A 107 -37.07 -27.57 -6.00
C ASP A 107 -36.07 -28.73 -5.96
N THR A 108 -36.56 -29.93 -5.65
CA THR A 108 -35.79 -31.17 -5.82
C THR A 108 -36.76 -32.26 -6.24
N ALA A 109 -36.93 -32.32 -7.56
CA ALA A 109 -36.95 -33.52 -8.39
C ALA A 109 -37.37 -34.84 -7.72
N ALA A 110 -38.57 -35.30 -8.10
CA ALA A 110 -39.01 -36.67 -7.95
C ALA A 110 -38.05 -37.64 -8.66
N GLY A 111 -37.32 -38.43 -7.87
CA GLY A 111 -36.54 -39.57 -8.30
C GLY A 111 -37.19 -40.87 -7.85
N THR A 112 -37.73 -41.61 -8.80
CA THR A 112 -38.27 -42.97 -8.76
C THR A 112 -37.44 -43.94 -7.90
N THR A 113 -38.09 -44.75 -7.06
CA THR A 113 -37.59 -46.10 -6.70
C THR A 113 -38.76 -47.06 -6.48
N LEU A 114 -38.54 -48.27 -6.99
CA LEU A 114 -39.45 -49.37 -7.27
C LEU A 114 -39.63 -50.36 -6.08
N ILE A 115 -40.86 -50.87 -5.94
CA ILE A 115 -41.27 -52.30 -5.72
C ILE A 115 -41.14 -52.99 -4.33
N LYS A 116 -42.26 -53.67 -3.97
CA LYS A 116 -42.53 -54.83 -3.07
C LYS A 116 -42.56 -54.55 -1.56
N HIS A 117 -43.57 -54.97 -0.79
CA HIS A 117 -44.44 -56.17 -0.86
C HIS A 117 -45.87 -55.88 -0.43
#